data_AF-A0A1B3WRL1-F1
#
_entry.id   AF-A0A1B3WRL1-F1
#
_cell.length_a   1.000
_cell.length_b   1.000
_cell.length_c   1.000
_cell.angle_alpha   90.00
_cell.angle_beta   90.00
_cell.angle_gamma   90.00
#
_symmetry.space_group_name_H-M   'P 1'
#
loop_
_entity.id
_entity.type
_entity.pdbx_description
1 polymer ?
#
loop_
_entity_poly.entity_id
_entity_poly.type
_entity_poly.pdbx_seq_one_letter_code
_entity_poly.pdbx_strand_id
1 'polypeptide(L)'
;MFTFAHFNFNVFDLDQSLKFYREALGLTPIREKTAGDGSFKIVFLGDGVTGFELELTWLRDRAEPYNLGDLEYHLALTADDYDNAYAKHKAMGVVCYENPGMGIYFISDPDGYWIEIVPKR
;
A
#
# COMPACT_ATOMS: atom_id res chain seq x y z
N MET A 1 -21.48 -15.85 -7.94
CA MET A 1 -20.75 -14.74 -8.59
C MET A 1 -19.85 -14.14 -7.52
N PHE A 2 -18.55 -14.01 -7.78
CA PHE A 2 -17.57 -13.48 -6.83
C PHE A 2 -17.07 -12.12 -7.32
N THR A 3 -16.80 -11.19 -6.41
CA THR A 3 -16.23 -9.87 -6.68
C THR A 3 -15.02 -9.65 -5.77
N PHE A 4 -14.08 -8.83 -6.20
CA PHE A 4 -12.98 -8.41 -5.32
C PHE A 4 -13.52 -7.62 -4.13
N ALA A 5 -12.89 -7.79 -2.98
CA ALA A 5 -13.24 -7.09 -1.74
C ALA A 5 -12.07 -6.21 -1.28
N HIS A 6 -10.99 -6.84 -0.83
CA HIS A 6 -9.81 -6.15 -0.32
C HIS A 6 -8.54 -6.96 -0.57
N PHE A 7 -7.39 -6.29 -0.44
CA PHE A 7 -6.08 -6.91 -0.33
C PHE A 7 -5.47 -6.59 1.03
N ASN A 8 -5.02 -7.62 1.74
CA ASN A 8 -4.51 -7.49 3.10
C ASN A 8 -3.02 -7.81 3.17
N PHE A 9 -2.30 -7.02 3.96
CA PHE A 9 -1.04 -7.43 4.55
C PHE A 9 -0.84 -6.77 5.90
N ASN A 10 0.16 -7.26 6.63
CA ASN A 10 0.51 -6.74 7.92
C ASN A 10 1.54 -5.62 7.81
N VAL A 11 1.48 -4.67 8.74
CA VAL A 11 2.43 -3.57 8.84
C VAL A 11 3.04 -3.52 10.24
N PHE A 12 4.31 -3.20 10.32
CA PHE A 12 5.03 -3.15 11.59
C PHE A 12 4.70 -1.86 12.37
N ASP A 13 4.73 -0.70 11.71
CA ASP A 13 4.38 0.60 12.27
C ASP A 13 3.17 1.19 11.53
N LEU A 14 2.00 1.12 12.17
CA LEU A 14 0.75 1.56 11.57
C LEU A 14 0.77 3.05 11.20
N ASP A 15 1.31 3.91 12.05
CA ASP A 15 1.29 5.35 11.82
C ASP A 15 2.21 5.72 10.66
N GLN A 16 3.37 5.07 10.56
CA GLN A 16 4.28 5.21 9.44
C GLN A 16 3.63 4.78 8.12
N SER A 17 2.95 3.62 8.10
CA SER A 17 2.24 3.14 6.92
C SER A 17 1.09 4.08 6.52
N LEU A 18 0.27 4.52 7.48
CA LEU A 18 -0.83 5.46 7.20
C LEU A 18 -0.34 6.79 6.63
N LYS A 19 0.79 7.29 7.12
CA LYS A 19 1.44 8.48 6.55
C LYS A 19 1.90 8.20 5.13
N PHE A 20 2.61 7.09 4.89
CA PHE A 20 3.10 6.70 3.57
C PHE A 20 1.95 6.59 2.55
N TYR A 21 0.90 5.82 2.84
CA TYR A 21 -0.19 5.60 1.88
C TYR A 21 -0.97 6.87 1.57
N ARG A 22 -1.12 7.76 2.54
CA ARG A 22 -1.70 9.09 2.31
C ARG A 22 -0.80 9.96 1.45
N GLU A 23 0.49 10.05 1.79
CA GLU A 23 1.42 10.95 1.13
C GLU A 23 1.78 10.47 -0.27
N ALA A 24 2.11 9.20 -0.46
CA ALA A 24 2.47 8.62 -1.76
C ALA A 24 1.25 8.54 -2.68
N LEU A 25 0.20 7.86 -2.21
CA LEU A 25 -0.89 7.36 -3.06
C LEU A 25 -2.24 8.06 -2.83
N GLY A 26 -2.35 8.95 -1.85
CA GLY A 26 -3.60 9.64 -1.54
C GLY A 26 -4.66 8.74 -0.90
N LEU A 27 -4.31 7.52 -0.47
CA LEU A 27 -5.25 6.60 0.17
C LEU A 27 -5.58 7.08 1.58
N THR A 28 -6.85 6.95 1.98
CA THR A 28 -7.32 7.42 3.29
C THR A 28 -8.08 6.34 4.05
N PRO A 29 -8.02 6.33 5.39
CA PRO A 29 -8.83 5.45 6.21
C PRO A 29 -10.33 5.62 5.94
N ILE A 30 -11.00 4.52 5.62
CA ILE A 30 -12.46 4.47 5.41
C ILE A 30 -13.17 3.66 6.48
N ARG A 31 -12.46 2.73 7.14
CA ARG A 31 -13.00 1.86 8.19
C ARG A 31 -11.87 1.35 9.09
N GLU A 32 -12.15 1.20 10.37
CA GLU A 32 -11.21 0.63 11.34
C GLU A 32 -11.88 -0.48 12.16
N LYS A 33 -11.07 -1.44 12.62
CA LYS A 33 -11.49 -2.46 13.56
C LYS A 33 -10.37 -2.72 14.57
N THR A 34 -10.69 -2.61 15.84
CA THR A 34 -9.76 -2.87 16.94
C THR A 34 -10.24 -4.07 17.75
N ALA A 35 -9.32 -4.93 18.16
CA ALA A 35 -9.62 -6.01 19.09
C ALA A 35 -10.06 -5.43 20.45
N GLY A 36 -11.03 -6.06 21.12
CA GLY A 36 -11.50 -5.60 22.43
C GLY A 36 -10.41 -5.62 23.51
N ASP A 37 -9.40 -6.47 23.35
CA ASP A 37 -8.21 -6.57 24.19
C ASP A 37 -7.00 -5.78 23.67
N GLY A 38 -7.16 -5.07 22.55
CA GLY A 38 -6.13 -4.29 21.89
C GLY A 38 -4.99 -5.11 21.27
N SER A 39 -5.15 -6.42 21.07
CA SER A 39 -4.12 -7.29 20.46
C SER A 39 -3.79 -6.92 19.01
N PHE A 40 -4.78 -6.40 18.27
CA PHE A 40 -4.59 -5.91 16.91
C PHE A 40 -5.45 -4.69 16.60
N LYS A 41 -5.00 -3.93 15.59
CA LYS A 41 -5.79 -2.90 14.90
C LYS A 41 -5.73 -3.16 13.40
N ILE A 42 -6.87 -3.06 12.74
CA ILE A 42 -7.02 -3.14 11.30
C ILE A 42 -7.52 -1.80 10.79
N VAL A 43 -6.88 -1.27 9.75
CA VAL A 43 -7.31 -0.05 9.06
C VAL A 43 -7.49 -0.35 7.58
N PHE A 44 -8.68 -0.07 7.07
CA PHE A 44 -9.01 -0.19 5.65
C PHE A 44 -8.81 1.17 4.99
N LEU A 45 -8.02 1.20 3.94
CA LEU A 45 -7.74 2.37 3.12
C LEU A 45 -8.49 2.28 1.80
N GLY A 46 -9.08 3.41 1.38
CA GLY A 46 -9.74 3.56 0.09
C GLY A 46 -9.11 4.65 -0.77
N ASP A 47 -9.28 4.52 -2.08
CA ASP A 47 -8.90 5.52 -3.09
C ASP A 47 -9.97 6.60 -3.30
N GLY A 48 -11.17 6.43 -2.71
CA GLY A 48 -12.31 7.34 -2.86
C GLY A 48 -13.04 7.23 -4.20
N VAL A 49 -12.68 6.26 -5.05
CA VAL A 49 -13.20 6.08 -6.42
C VAL A 49 -13.79 4.68 -6.59
N THR A 50 -13.10 3.66 -6.11
CA THR A 50 -13.49 2.25 -6.24
C THR A 50 -13.97 1.67 -4.91
N GLY A 51 -14.60 0.49 -4.96
CA GLY A 51 -15.00 -0.26 -3.77
C GLY A 51 -13.91 -1.20 -3.24
N PHE A 52 -12.71 -1.20 -3.82
CA PHE A 52 -11.61 -2.05 -3.40
C PHE A 52 -10.88 -1.43 -2.21
N GLU A 53 -10.59 -2.22 -1.18
CA GLU A 53 -9.96 -1.74 0.05
C GLU A 53 -8.53 -2.32 0.21
N LEU A 54 -7.58 -1.49 0.61
CA LEU A 54 -6.31 -1.96 1.14
C LEU A 54 -6.44 -2.13 2.66
N GLU A 55 -6.32 -3.35 3.16
CA GLU A 55 -6.43 -3.67 4.58
C GLU A 55 -5.04 -3.76 5.22
N LEU A 56 -4.72 -2.86 6.14
CA LEU A 56 -3.50 -2.89 6.94
C LEU A 56 -3.77 -3.52 8.31
N THR A 57 -3.07 -4.60 8.63
CA THR A 57 -3.17 -5.27 9.94
C THR A 57 -1.94 -5.01 10.80
N TRP A 58 -2.14 -4.27 11.88
CA TRP A 58 -1.12 -4.02 12.90
C TRP A 58 -1.33 -4.92 14.12
N LEU A 59 -0.26 -5.57 14.57
CA LEU A 59 -0.25 -6.43 15.76
C LEU A 59 0.54 -5.74 16.87
N ARG A 60 -0.11 -5.51 18.03
CA ARG A 60 0.49 -4.75 19.14
C ARG A 60 1.82 -5.32 19.62
N ASP A 61 1.88 -6.64 19.73
CA ASP A 61 2.99 -7.35 20.38
C ASP A 61 4.06 -7.82 19.38
N ARG A 62 4.00 -7.37 18.10
CA ARG A 62 5.02 -7.66 17.10
C ARG A 62 6.30 -6.89 17.44
N ALA A 63 7.41 -7.60 17.61
CA ALA A 63 8.69 -7.00 18.01
C ALA A 63 9.68 -6.77 16.86
N GLU A 64 9.47 -7.41 15.71
CA GLU A 64 10.39 -7.38 14.56
C GLU A 64 9.64 -7.11 13.26
N PRO A 65 10.28 -6.50 12.23
CA PRO A 65 9.68 -6.35 10.91
C PRO A 65 9.22 -7.67 10.28
N TYR A 66 8.34 -7.60 9.29
CA TYR A 66 7.89 -8.78 8.55
C TYR A 66 8.98 -9.27 7.59
N ASN A 67 9.22 -10.58 7.57
CA ASN A 67 9.98 -11.22 6.50
C ASN A 67 9.00 -11.53 5.37
N LEU A 68 9.11 -10.82 4.25
CA LEU A 68 8.19 -10.92 3.12
C LEU A 68 8.45 -12.16 2.24
N GLY A 69 9.56 -12.86 2.47
CA GLY A 69 10.00 -13.98 1.66
C GLY A 69 10.39 -13.58 0.23
N ASP A 70 10.54 -14.56 -0.64
CA ASP A 70 10.97 -14.37 -2.03
C ASP A 70 9.79 -14.37 -3.03
N LEU A 71 8.56 -14.30 -2.54
CA LEU A 71 7.38 -14.36 -3.40
C LEU A 71 7.10 -12.99 -4.02
N GLU A 72 6.98 -12.97 -5.34
CA GLU A 72 6.67 -11.76 -6.10
C GLU A 72 5.16 -11.52 -6.16
N TYR A 73 4.61 -10.92 -5.11
CA TYR A 73 3.26 -10.38 -5.09
C TYR A 73 3.30 -8.87 -4.84
N HIS A 74 2.38 -8.14 -5.47
CA HIS A 74 2.29 -6.70 -5.33
C HIS A 74 0.85 -6.21 -5.44
N LEU A 75 0.60 -5.04 -4.89
CA LEU A 75 -0.60 -4.27 -5.13
C LEU A 75 -0.36 -3.38 -6.35
N ALA A 76 -1.32 -3.28 -7.27
CA ALA A 76 -1.22 -2.39 -8.43
C ALA A 76 -2.23 -1.25 -8.34
N LEU A 77 -1.78 -0.01 -8.61
CA LEU A 77 -2.64 1.17 -8.70
C LEU A 77 -2.44 1.88 -10.03
N THR A 78 -3.53 2.36 -10.60
CA THR A 78 -3.49 3.22 -11.79
C THR A 78 -3.32 4.68 -11.36
N ALA A 79 -2.33 5.36 -11.94
CA ALA A 79 -2.15 6.80 -11.79
C ALA A 79 -2.83 7.55 -12.94
N ASP A 80 -3.75 8.47 -12.61
CA ASP A 80 -4.35 9.38 -13.60
C ASP A 80 -3.31 10.32 -14.21
N ASP A 81 -2.36 10.80 -13.41
CA ASP A 81 -1.21 11.60 -13.83
C ASP A 81 0.08 10.85 -13.50
N TYR A 82 0.47 9.97 -14.43
CA TYR A 82 1.58 9.04 -14.24
C TYR A 82 2.93 9.75 -14.05
N ASP A 83 3.20 10.79 -14.86
CA ASP A 83 4.49 11.50 -14.83
C ASP A 83 4.67 12.29 -13.53
N ASN A 84 3.62 12.98 -13.06
CA ASN A 84 3.69 13.68 -11.78
C ASN A 84 3.76 12.71 -10.60
N ALA A 85 3.04 11.59 -10.64
CA ALA A 85 3.16 10.55 -9.62
C ALA A 85 4.59 10.00 -9.56
N TYR A 86 5.20 9.72 -10.71
CA TYR A 86 6.57 9.23 -10.81
C TYR A 86 7.58 10.24 -10.26
N ALA A 87 7.50 11.51 -10.67
CA ALA A 87 8.37 12.57 -10.17
C ALA A 87 8.26 12.75 -8.64
N LYS A 88 7.03 12.70 -8.11
CA LYS A 88 6.75 12.75 -6.67
C LYS A 88 7.38 11.56 -5.94
N HIS A 89 7.16 10.33 -6.39
CA HIS A 89 7.73 9.15 -5.77
C HIS A 89 9.26 9.11 -5.84
N LYS A 90 9.86 9.62 -6.92
CA LYS A 90 11.31 9.83 -7.01
C LYS A 90 11.81 10.83 -5.97
N ALA A 91 11.13 11.97 -5.80
CA ALA A 91 11.48 12.96 -4.79
C ALA A 91 11.33 12.44 -3.35
N MET A 92 10.35 11.55 -3.12
CA MET A 92 10.17 10.84 -1.85
C MET A 92 11.25 9.77 -1.60
N GLY A 93 11.99 9.35 -2.63
CA GLY A 93 13.03 8.31 -2.52
C GLY A 93 12.48 6.89 -2.36
N VAL A 94 11.23 6.63 -2.79
CA VAL A 94 10.53 5.35 -2.54
C VAL A 94 10.46 4.44 -3.77
N VAL A 95 10.91 4.91 -4.94
CA VAL A 95 10.97 4.09 -6.16
C VAL A 95 12.03 3.01 -5.99
N CYS A 96 11.62 1.74 -6.02
CA CYS A 96 12.50 0.58 -5.84
C CYS A 96 12.85 -0.13 -7.16
N TYR A 97 12.00 -0.01 -8.19
CA TYR A 97 12.25 -0.63 -9.49
C TYR A 97 11.52 0.12 -10.62
N GLU A 98 12.09 0.09 -11.82
CA GLU A 98 11.57 0.77 -13.00
C GLU A 98 11.62 -0.16 -14.20
N ASN A 99 10.52 -0.23 -14.96
CA ASN A 99 10.47 -0.99 -16.20
C ASN A 99 9.97 -0.11 -17.37
N PRO A 100 10.88 0.66 -18.01
CA PRO A 100 10.53 1.53 -19.13
C PRO A 100 9.93 0.77 -20.33
N GLY A 101 10.30 -0.49 -20.52
CA GLY A 101 9.78 -1.32 -21.62
C GLY A 101 8.29 -1.63 -21.47
N MET A 102 7.80 -1.73 -20.23
CA MET A 102 6.38 -1.92 -19.92
C MET A 102 5.66 -0.60 -19.60
N GLY A 103 6.40 0.50 -19.41
CA GLY A 103 5.83 1.79 -19.03
C GLY A 103 5.27 1.80 -17.61
N ILE A 104 5.92 1.11 -16.68
CA ILE A 104 5.52 0.99 -15.26
C ILE A 104 6.73 1.23 -14.34
N TYR A 105 6.46 1.50 -13.06
CA TYR A 105 7.46 1.49 -11.99
C TYR A 105 6.86 0.95 -10.70
N PHE A 106 7.72 0.62 -9.74
CA PHE A 106 7.34 0.15 -8.42
C PHE A 106 7.86 1.08 -7.34
N ILE A 107 7.06 1.26 -6.31
CA ILE A 107 7.47 1.89 -5.04
C ILE A 107 7.49 0.82 -3.94
N SER A 108 8.38 0.99 -2.97
CA SER A 108 8.39 0.20 -1.75
C SER A 108 7.71 0.98 -0.63
N ASP A 109 6.78 0.34 0.08
CA ASP A 109 6.26 0.86 1.33
C ASP A 109 7.30 0.71 2.47
N PRO A 110 7.00 1.21 3.70
CA PRO A 110 7.92 1.13 4.83
C PRO A 110 8.29 -0.29 5.28
N ASP A 111 7.42 -1.28 5.04
CA ASP A 111 7.63 -2.68 5.40
C ASP A 111 8.30 -3.49 4.27
N GLY A 112 8.44 -2.91 3.07
CA GLY A 112 9.07 -3.53 1.91
C GLY A 112 8.09 -4.07 0.87
N TYR A 113 6.78 -3.87 1.03
CA TYR A 113 5.79 -4.29 0.05
C TYR A 113 5.93 -3.45 -1.21
N TRP A 114 5.95 -4.12 -2.36
CA TRP A 114 6.01 -3.45 -3.65
C TRP A 114 4.62 -3.06 -4.12
N ILE A 115 4.50 -1.83 -4.60
CA ILE A 115 3.29 -1.30 -5.22
C ILE A 115 3.63 -0.92 -6.65
N GLU A 116 2.97 -1.57 -7.61
CA GLU A 116 3.06 -1.27 -9.04
C GLU A 116 2.24 -0.02 -9.35
N ILE A 117 2.84 0.92 -10.06
CA ILE A 117 2.16 2.08 -10.60
C ILE A 117 2.05 1.92 -12.11
N VAL A 118 0.81 1.91 -12.60
CA VAL A 118 0.48 1.78 -14.02
C VAL A 118 -0.16 3.06 -14.56
N PRO A 119 0.10 3.44 -15.82
CA PRO A 119 -0.56 4.57 -16.44
C PRO A 119 -2.01 4.24 -16.78
N LYS A 120 -2.87 5.25 -16.80
CA LYS A 120 -4.22 5.12 -17.37
C LYS A 120 -4.12 4.75 -18.86
N ARG A 121 -4.91 3.78 -19.30
CA ARG A 121 -5.02 3.37 -20.71
C ARG A 121 -6.28 3.92 -21.36
#